data_AF-A0A423XSW2-F1
#
_entry.id   AF-A0A423XSW2-F1
#
_cell.length_a   1.000
_cell.length_b   1.000
_cell.length_c   1.000
_cell.angle_alpha   90.00
_cell.angle_beta   90.00
_cell.angle_gamma   90.00
#
_symmetry.space_group_name_H-M   'P 1'
#
loop_
_entity.id
_entity.type
_entity.pdbx_description
1 polymer ?
#
loop_
_entity_poly.entity_id
_entity_poly.type
_entity_poly.pdbx_seq_one_letter_code
_entity_poly.pdbx_strand_id
1 'polypeptide(L)' 'MNRQDIYSFKNFDFLASSFARMNGEGRRIDIDAVTGNMSEAQSAWFRERYNHYRKQGLQLTISAARNETDLCA' A
#
# COMPACT_ATOMS: atom_id res chain seq x y z
N MET A 1 11.09 16.22 -19.73
CA MET A 1 10.50 15.20 -18.83
C MET A 1 11.16 13.85 -19.09
N ASN A 2 11.83 13.28 -18.09
CA ASN A 2 12.46 11.97 -18.21
C ASN A 2 11.39 10.88 -18.04
N ARG A 3 11.14 10.07 -19.08
CA ARG A 3 10.09 9.03 -19.08
C ARG A 3 10.27 8.00 -17.95
N GLN A 4 11.50 7.80 -17.47
CA GLN A 4 11.80 6.87 -16.38
C GLN A 4 11.12 7.26 -15.06
N ASP A 5 10.91 8.55 -14.82
CA ASP A 5 10.30 9.06 -13.59
C ASP A 5 8.81 8.69 -13.51
N ILE A 6 8.10 8.78 -14.64
CA ILE A 6 6.66 8.48 -14.74
C ILE A 6 6.39 6.97 -14.54
N TYR A 7 7.23 6.11 -15.11
CA TYR A 7 7.13 4.66 -14.91
C TYR A 7 7.54 4.25 -13.51
N SER A 8 8.56 4.88 -12.94
CA SER A 8 8.97 4.63 -11.56
C SER A 8 7.87 5.00 -10.57
N PHE A 9 7.24 6.17 -10.73
CA PHE A 9 6.17 6.62 -9.84
C PHE A 9 4.95 5.71 -9.88
N LYS A 10 4.54 5.24 -11.07
CA LYS A 10 3.43 4.27 -11.22
C LYS A 10 3.77 2.90 -10.64
N ASN A 11 4.98 2.41 -10.87
CA ASN A 11 5.43 1.13 -10.31
C ASN A 11 5.51 1.19 -8.78
N PHE A 12 5.99 2.31 -8.22
CA PHE A 12 6.05 2.50 -6.78
C PHE A 12 4.67 2.62 -6.14
N ASP A 13 3.72 3.28 -6.79
CA ASP A 13 2.34 3.34 -6.32
C ASP A 13 1.69 1.95 -6.28
N PHE A 14 1.90 1.15 -7.33
CA PHE A 14 1.43 -0.24 -7.39
C PHE A 14 2.07 -1.11 -6.30
N LEU A 15 3.37 -0.95 -6.05
CA LEU A 15 4.08 -1.64 -4.98
C LEU A 15 3.53 -1.23 -3.60
N ALA A 16 3.37 0.07 -3.34
CA ALA A 16 2.86 0.57 -2.08
C ALA A 16 1.45 0.02 -1.76
N SER A 17 0.57 -0.02 -2.76
CA SER A 17 -0.77 -0.59 -2.62
C SER A 17 -0.75 -2.12 -2.41
N SER A 18 0.02 -2.84 -3.21
CA SER A 18 0.14 -4.31 -3.11
C SER A 18 0.72 -4.74 -1.75
N PHE A 19 1.76 -4.06 -1.30
CA PHE A 19 2.37 -4.33 -0.01
C PHE A 19 1.44 -3.98 1.14
N ALA A 20 0.72 -2.87 1.07
CA ALA A 20 -0.26 -2.50 2.10
C ALA A 20 -1.34 -3.57 2.25
N ARG A 21 -1.82 -4.12 1.12
CA ARG A 21 -2.75 -5.24 1.10
C ARG A 21 -2.15 -6.51 1.72
N MET A 22 -0.96 -6.91 1.28
CA MET A 22 -0.28 -8.09 1.84
C MET A 22 -0.03 -7.97 3.34
N ASN A 23 0.30 -6.77 3.83
CA ASN A 23 0.44 -6.52 5.26
C ASN A 23 -0.89 -6.65 6.01
N GLY A 24 -2.02 -6.25 5.40
CA GLY A 24 -3.36 -6.48 5.94
C GLY A 24 -3.75 -7.96 6.00
N GLU A 25 -3.26 -8.77 5.05
CA GLU A 25 -3.43 -10.23 5.03
C GLU A 25 -2.47 -10.98 5.99
N GLY A 26 -1.69 -10.25 6.80
CA GLY A 26 -0.77 -10.83 7.79
C GLY A 26 0.60 -11.24 7.23
N ARG A 27 0.92 -10.90 5.97
CA ARG A 27 2.27 -11.11 5.44
C ARG A 27 3.21 -10.02 5.96
N ARG A 28 4.37 -10.43 6.47
CA ARG A 28 5.42 -9.51 6.91
C ARG A 28 6.08 -8.90 5.67
N ILE A 29 5.82 -7.62 5.42
CA ILE A 29 6.49 -6.87 4.36
C ILE A 29 7.62 -6.04 4.96
N ASP A 30 8.83 -6.23 4.41
CA ASP A 30 9.98 -5.42 4.75
C ASP A 30 10.00 -4.15 3.90
N ILE A 31 9.41 -3.08 4.42
CA ILE A 31 9.37 -1.77 3.75
C ILE A 31 10.76 -1.15 3.69
N ASP A 32 11.64 -1.49 4.64
CA ASP A 32 12.99 -0.94 4.70
C ASP A 32 13.83 -1.42 3.52
N ALA A 33 13.78 -2.71 3.20
CA ALA A 33 14.43 -3.29 2.01
C ALA A 33 13.94 -2.67 0.69
N VAL A 34 12.66 -2.30 0.61
CA VAL A 34 12.08 -1.62 -0.57
C VAL A 34 12.58 -0.18 -0.65
N THR A 35 12.59 0.53 0.48
CA THR A 35 13.05 1.93 0.54
C THR A 35 14.57 2.08 0.51
N GLY A 36 15.33 1.02 0.80
CA GLY A 36 16.80 1.05 0.78
C GLY A 36 17.40 1.26 -0.61
N ASN A 37 16.62 1.00 -1.67
CA ASN A 37 17.00 1.31 -3.05
C ASN A 37 16.48 2.67 -3.54
N MET A 38 15.82 3.44 -2.68
CA MET A 38 15.18 4.72 -3.02
C MET A 38 15.96 5.90 -2.43
N SER A 39 15.90 7.05 -3.09
CA SER A 39 16.33 8.33 -2.49
C SER A 39 15.43 8.70 -1.31
N GLU A 40 15.92 9.53 -0.38
CA GLU A 40 15.15 9.98 0.80
C GLU A 40 13.75 10.51 0.46
N ALA A 41 13.64 11.33 -0.59
CA ALA A 41 12.35 11.87 -1.02
C ALA A 41 11.37 10.77 -1.51
N GLN A 42 11.88 9.76 -2.22
CA GLN A 42 11.07 8.64 -2.70
C GLN A 42 10.69 7.71 -1.54
N SER A 43 11.60 7.46 -0.61
CA SER A 43 11.35 6.68 0.61
C SER A 43 10.26 7.32 1.47
N ALA A 44 10.34 8.64 1.69
CA ALA A 44 9.32 9.40 2.42
C ALA A 44 7.96 9.31 1.71
N TRP A 45 7.92 9.55 0.40
CA TRP A 45 6.69 9.45 -0.39
C TRP A 45 6.08 8.05 -0.36
N PHE A 46 6.91 7.01 -0.49
CA PHE A 46 6.49 5.61 -0.45
C PHE A 46 5.89 5.23 0.90
N ARG A 47 6.53 5.64 2.01
CA ARG A 47 6.01 5.43 3.37
C ARG A 47 4.67 6.10 3.58
N GLU A 48 4.48 7.31 3.06
CA GLU A 48 3.22 8.02 3.14
C GLU A 48 2.11 7.29 2.36
N ARG A 49 2.37 6.90 1.10
CA ARG A 49 1.40 6.15 0.28
C ARG A 49 1.09 4.78 0.86
N TYR A 50 2.09 4.06 1.34
CA TYR A 50 1.92 2.77 2.00
C TYR A 50 0.98 2.90 3.21
N ASN A 51 1.21 3.88 4.09
CA ASN A 51 0.32 4.13 5.24
C ASN A 51 -1.10 4.51 4.81
N HIS A 52 -1.23 5.31 3.75
CA HIS A 52 -2.52 5.69 3.19
C HIS A 52 -3.29 4.47 2.66
N TYR A 53 -2.64 3.60 1.88
CA TYR A 53 -3.24 2.36 1.41
C TYR A 53 -3.48 1.35 2.54
N ARG A 54 -2.68 1.33 3.59
CA ARG A 54 -2.91 0.47 4.76
C ARG A 54 -4.17 0.89 5.51
N LYS A 55 -4.37 2.21 5.68
CA LYS A 55 -5.60 2.78 6.25
C LYS A 55 -6.82 2.52 5.35
N GLN A 56 -6.69 2.66 4.04
CA GLN A 56 -7.79 2.40 3.10
C GLN A 56 -8.10 0.90 2.94
N GLY A 57 -7.09 0.05 2.84
CA GLY A 57 -7.23 -1.40 2.76
C GLY A 57 -7.89 -1.97 4.02
N LEU A 58 -7.58 -1.40 5.18
CA LEU A 58 -8.27 -1.68 6.44
C LEU A 58 -9.74 -1.21 6.41
N GLN A 59 -10.03 -0.02 5.87
CA GLN A 59 -11.40 0.46 5.70
C GLN A 59 -12.23 -0.43 4.76
N LEU A 60 -11.65 -0.88 3.64
CA LEU A 60 -12.30 -1.79 2.70
C LEU A 60 -12.51 -3.20 3.27
N THR A 61 -11.58 -3.71 4.09
CA THR A 61 -11.79 -4.99 4.78
C THR A 61 -12.81 -4.87 5.91
N ILE A 62 -12.84 -3.76 6.66
CA ILE A 62 -13.87 -3.52 7.69
C ILE A 62 -15.26 -3.32 7.08
N SER A 63 -15.36 -2.64 5.93
CA SER A 63 -16.65 -2.48 5.24
C SER A 63 -17.10 -3.77 4.53
N ALA A 64 -16.17 -4.58 4.01
CA ALA A 64 -16.50 -5.93 3.53
C ALA A 64 -16.97 -6.84 4.67
N ALA A 65 -16.29 -6.82 5.82
CA ALA A 65 -16.68 -7.61 7.00
C ALA A 65 -18.02 -7.16 7.61
N ARG A 66 -18.43 -5.90 7.46
CA ARG A 66 -19.76 -5.42 7.90
C ARG A 66 -20.90 -5.88 7.01
N ASN A 67 -20.66 -6.22 5.74
CA ASN A 67 -21.70 -6.69 4.82
C ASN A 67 -22.03 -8.19 4.98
N GLU A 68 -21.22 -8.98 5.70
CA GLU A 68 -21.56 -10.38 6.03
C GLU A 68 -22.40 -10.52 7.30
N THR A 69 -22.51 -9.47 8.12
CA THR A 69 -23.36 -9.48 9.34
C THR A 69 -24.83 -9.11 9.11
N ASP A 70 -25.23 -8.74 7.89
CA ASP A 70 -26.62 -8.35 7.57
C ASP A 70 -27.41 -9.43 6.80
N LEU A 71 -26.83 -10.61 6.57
CA LEU A 71 -27.49 -11.74 5.89
C LEU A 71 -28.00 -12.85 6.84
N CYS A 72 -27.98 -12.59 8.15
CA CYS A 72 -28.67 -13.40 9.16
C CYS A 72 -29.57 -12.51 10.02
N ALA A 73 -30.67 -12.03 9.46
CA ALA A 73 -31.83 -11.56 10.22
C ALA A 73 -33.12 -12.01 9.52
#